data_AF-A0A2L0BWD8-F1
#
_entry.id   AF-A0A2L0BWD8-F1
#
_cell.length_a   1.000
_cell.length_b   1.000
_cell.length_c   1.000
_cell.angle_alpha   90.00
_cell.angle_beta   90.00
_cell.angle_gamma   90.00
#
_symmetry.space_group_name_H-M   'P 1'
#
loop_
_entity.id
_entity.type
_entity.pdbx_description
1 polymer ?
#
loop_
_entity_poly.entity_id
_entity_poly.type
_entity_poly.pdbx_seq_one_letter_code
_entity_poly.pdbx_strand_id
1 'polypeptide(L)'
;TLEGNMEDPSKFQWMLDWSHVWAAVFKAMFGYICFLTFQNDTQQVITNNLPSAGFKGLVNICLVIKALLSYPLPYYAACELLERAFFRGKPKTLFPTIWALDGELKVWGLAWRVGVVVFTILMACFIPHFSIL
;
A
#
# COMPACT_ATOMS: atom_id res chain seq x y z
N THR A 1 17.16 4.85 -3.33
CA THR A 1 16.44 4.96 -2.03
C THR A 1 16.11 6.43 -1.81
N LEU A 2 14.95 6.76 -1.22
CA LEU A 2 14.50 8.16 -1.02
C LEU A 2 15.56 9.03 -0.33
N GLU A 3 16.29 8.45 0.62
CA GLU A 3 17.46 9.03 1.31
C GLU A 3 18.51 9.63 0.37
N GLY A 4 18.81 8.95 -0.74
CA GLY A 4 19.86 9.36 -1.68
C GLY A 4 19.46 10.51 -2.61
N ASN A 5 18.17 10.84 -2.66
CA ASN A 5 17.66 11.96 -3.46
C ASN A 5 17.49 13.25 -2.64
N MET A 6 17.80 13.22 -1.34
CA MET A 6 17.77 14.41 -0.49
C MET A 6 19.02 15.26 -0.66
N GLU A 7 18.85 16.58 -0.62
CA GLU A 7 19.97 17.53 -0.60
C GLU A 7 20.88 17.31 0.61
N ASP A 8 20.30 16.90 1.75
CA ASP A 8 21.03 16.54 2.96
C ASP A 8 20.54 15.19 3.53
N PRO A 9 21.18 14.07 3.17
CA PRO A 9 20.81 12.73 3.64
C PRO A 9 20.91 12.55 5.15
N SER A 10 21.73 13.37 5.85
CA SER A 10 21.89 13.26 7.31
C SER A 10 20.63 13.64 8.09
N LYS A 11 19.75 14.43 7.48
CA LYS A 11 18.48 14.88 8.06
C LYS A 11 17.30 13.98 7.75
N PHE A 12 17.50 12.86 7.04
CA PHE A 12 16.41 11.98 6.66
C PHE A 12 15.62 11.46 7.86
N GLN A 13 16.29 11.01 8.92
CA GLN A 13 15.63 10.51 10.13
C GLN A 13 14.77 11.60 10.79
N TRP A 14 15.32 12.82 10.92
CA TRP A 14 14.60 13.97 11.46
C TRP A 14 13.37 14.34 10.62
N MET A 15 13.51 14.34 9.29
CA MET A 15 12.40 14.58 8.37
C MET A 15 11.31 13.50 8.51
N LEU A 16 11.69 12.23 8.61
CA LEU A 16 10.76 11.12 8.80
C LEU A 16 10.00 11.25 10.12
N ASP A 17 10.70 11.50 11.22
CA ASP A 17 10.10 11.61 12.55
C ASP A 17 9.04 12.73 12.57
N TRP A 18 9.38 13.91 12.06
CA TRP A 18 8.41 15.01 11.95
C TRP A 18 7.26 14.71 11.00
N SER A 19 7.52 14.05 9.87
CA SER A 19 6.47 13.65 8.93
C SER A 19 5.48 12.69 9.59
N HIS A 20 5.96 11.76 10.42
CA HIS A 20 5.11 10.85 11.19
C HIS A 20 4.33 11.57 12.28
N VAL A 21 4.93 12.52 13.01
CA VAL A 21 4.24 13.35 14.01
C VAL A 21 3.08 14.10 13.36
N TRP A 22 3.33 14.82 12.27
CA TRP A 22 2.28 15.55 11.55
C TRP A 22 1.21 14.60 10.99
N ALA A 23 1.60 13.46 10.42
CA ALA A 23 0.65 12.46 9.94
C ALA A 23 -0.24 11.93 11.07
N ALA A 24 0.31 11.71 12.27
CA ALA A 24 -0.47 11.27 13.43
C ALA A 24 -1.46 12.35 13.88
N VAL A 25 -1.04 13.62 13.94
CA VAL A 25 -1.91 14.76 14.28
C VAL A 25 -3.07 14.88 13.30
N PHE A 26 -2.81 14.87 11.99
CA PHE A 26 -3.87 14.96 10.98
C PHE A 26 -4.85 13.79 11.06
N LYS A 27 -4.35 12.55 11.21
CA LYS A 27 -5.21 11.36 11.34
C LYS A 27 -6.07 11.43 12.59
N ALA A 28 -5.50 11.82 13.73
CA ALA A 28 -6.22 11.92 15.00
C ALA A 28 -7.30 13.01 14.95
N MET A 29 -6.97 14.21 14.46
CA MET A 29 -7.96 15.29 14.33
C MET A 29 -9.07 14.92 13.36
N PHE A 30 -8.73 14.35 12.20
CA PHE A 30 -9.72 13.90 11.23
C PHE A 30 -10.67 12.85 11.83
N GLY A 31 -10.11 11.83 12.50
CA GLY A 31 -10.90 10.81 13.19
C GLY A 31 -11.80 11.39 14.28
N TYR A 32 -11.28 12.32 15.10
CA TYR A 32 -12.04 12.97 16.16
C TYR A 32 -13.22 13.78 15.63
N ILE A 33 -13.01 14.61 14.60
CA ILE A 33 -14.07 15.40 13.97
C ILE A 33 -15.14 14.47 13.37
N CYS A 34 -14.71 13.41 12.67
CA CYS A 34 -15.61 12.44 12.05
C CYS A 34 -16.46 11.70 13.09
N PHE A 35 -15.85 11.28 14.20
CA PHE A 35 -16.55 10.64 15.31
C PHE A 35 -17.58 11.57 15.95
N LEU A 36 -17.25 12.83 16.19
CA LEU A 36 -18.20 13.81 16.71
C LEU A 36 -19.32 14.14 15.72
N THR A 37 -19.05 14.10 14.42
CA THR A 37 -20.02 14.46 13.38
C THR A 37 -21.04 13.36 13.14
N PHE A 38 -20.61 12.09 13.07
CA PHE A 38 -21.49 10.96 12.72
C PHE A 38 -21.85 10.08 13.92
N GLN A 39 -21.09 10.15 15.02
CA GLN A 39 -21.34 9.43 16.27
C GLN A 39 -21.69 7.95 16.02
N ASN A 40 -22.89 7.52 16.43
CA ASN A 40 -23.37 6.13 16.31
C ASN A 40 -23.58 5.67 14.86
N ASP A 41 -23.70 6.59 13.90
CA ASP A 41 -23.88 6.29 12.48
C ASP A 41 -22.53 6.12 11.74
N THR A 42 -21.40 6.17 12.44
CA THR A 42 -20.06 6.05 11.84
C THR A 42 -19.84 4.67 11.23
N GLN A 43 -19.99 4.54 9.91
CA GLN A 43 -19.59 3.34 9.17
C GLN A 43 -18.07 3.15 9.14
N GLN A 44 -17.62 1.90 8.90
CA GLN A 44 -16.20 1.53 8.76
C GLN A 44 -15.48 2.37 7.70
N VAL A 45 -16.19 2.76 6.64
CA VAL A 45 -15.69 3.64 5.59
C VAL A 45 -16.36 5.00 5.76
N ILE A 46 -15.60 5.99 6.24
CA ILE A 46 -16.12 7.32 6.59
C ILE A 46 -16.83 8.03 5.43
N THR A 47 -16.39 7.80 4.18
CA THR A 47 -17.01 8.41 3.00
C THR A 47 -18.44 7.93 2.77
N ASN A 48 -18.82 6.78 3.32
CA ASN A 48 -20.19 6.29 3.24
C ASN A 48 -21.16 7.10 4.09
N ASN A 49 -20.68 7.80 5.13
CA ASN A 49 -21.48 8.63 6.03
C ASN A 49 -21.76 10.02 5.45
N LEU A 50 -21.13 10.39 4.32
CA LEU A 50 -21.32 11.70 3.71
C LEU A 50 -22.77 11.85 3.21
N PRO A 51 -23.53 12.86 3.68
CA PRO A 51 -24.95 13.00 3.35
C PRO A 51 -25.20 13.51 1.93
N SER A 52 -24.26 14.29 1.37
CA SER A 52 -24.36 14.79 -0.01
C SER A 52 -23.88 13.75 -1.02
N ALA A 53 -24.77 13.29 -1.88
CA ALA A 53 -24.46 12.32 -2.93
C ALA A 53 -23.36 12.81 -3.89
N GLY A 54 -23.37 14.10 -4.25
CA GLY A 54 -22.34 14.70 -5.12
C GLY A 54 -20.97 14.76 -4.46
N PHE A 55 -20.91 15.19 -3.19
CA PHE A 55 -19.66 15.25 -2.44
C PHE A 55 -19.08 13.85 -2.17
N LYS A 56 -19.95 12.89 -1.81
CA LYS A 56 -19.59 11.48 -1.67
C LYS A 56 -18.99 10.91 -2.95
N GLY A 57 -19.62 11.18 -4.10
CA GLY A 57 -19.14 10.74 -5.41
C GLY A 57 -17.74 11.29 -5.73
N LEU A 58 -17.55 12.60 -5.54
CA LEU A 58 -16.25 13.25 -5.77
C LEU A 58 -15.14 12.63 -4.91
N VAL A 59 -15.37 12.51 -3.60
CA VAL A 59 -14.37 11.95 -2.68
C VAL A 59 -14.04 10.51 -3.04
N ASN A 60 -15.04 9.67 -3.34
CA ASN A 60 -14.81 8.28 -3.72
C ASN A 60 -14.02 8.15 -5.04
N ILE A 61 -14.30 9.00 -6.04
CA ILE A 61 -13.52 9.02 -7.29
C ILE A 61 -12.06 9.39 -7.00
N CYS A 62 -11.82 10.42 -6.18
CA CYS A 62 -10.47 10.80 -5.78
C CYS A 62 -9.74 9.66 -5.05
N LEU A 63 -10.45 8.91 -4.19
CA LEU A 63 -9.89 7.75 -3.50
C LEU A 63 -9.53 6.61 -4.46
N VAL A 64 -10.37 6.35 -5.46
CA VAL A 64 -10.08 5.35 -6.51
C VAL A 64 -8.87 5.75 -7.33
N ILE A 65 -8.79 7.00 -7.78
CA ILE A 65 -7.64 7.52 -8.53
C ILE A 65 -6.37 7.39 -7.68
N LYS A 66 -6.42 7.81 -6.41
CA LYS A 66 -5.31 7.66 -5.48
C LYS A 66 -4.88 6.20 -5.37
N ALA A 67 -5.82 5.26 -5.23
CA ALA A 67 -5.52 3.85 -5.10
C ALA A 67 -4.85 3.28 -6.36
N LEU A 68 -5.35 3.63 -7.56
CA LEU A 68 -4.76 3.20 -8.83
C LEU A 68 -3.33 3.73 -9.02
N LEU A 69 -3.09 4.99 -8.66
CA LEU A 69 -1.76 5.61 -8.75
C LEU A 69 -0.80 5.07 -7.68
N SER A 70 -1.32 4.73 -6.50
CA SER A 70 -0.49 4.27 -5.38
C SER A 70 -0.24 2.78 -5.41
N TYR A 71 -1.08 1.97 -6.06
CA TYR A 71 -0.97 0.50 -6.07
C TYR A 71 0.36 -0.06 -6.58
N PRO A 72 0.99 0.49 -7.64
CA PRO A 72 2.25 -0.05 -8.15
C PRO A 72 3.40 0.00 -7.12
N LEU A 73 3.46 1.06 -6.30
CA LEU A 73 4.55 1.28 -5.34
C LEU A 73 4.69 0.16 -4.30
N PRO A 74 3.67 -0.15 -3.47
CA PRO A 74 3.74 -1.24 -2.50
C PRO A 74 3.76 -2.61 -3.20
N TYR A 75 3.12 -2.75 -4.36
CA TYR A 75 3.13 -4.01 -5.10
C TYR A 75 4.56 -4.40 -5.54
N TYR A 76 5.30 -3.48 -6.15
CA TYR A 76 6.68 -3.74 -6.55
C TYR A 76 7.60 -3.95 -5.35
N ALA A 77 7.42 -3.16 -4.27
CA ALA A 77 8.17 -3.36 -3.04
C ALA A 77 7.92 -4.75 -2.41
N ALA A 78 6.67 -5.20 -2.38
CA ALA A 78 6.31 -6.53 -1.88
C ALA A 78 6.90 -7.64 -2.76
N CYS A 79 6.80 -7.51 -4.09
CA CYS A 79 7.40 -8.45 -5.02
C CYS A 79 8.92 -8.55 -4.83
N GLU A 80 9.61 -7.43 -4.64
CA GLU A 80 11.05 -7.40 -4.40
C GLU A 80 11.43 -8.05 -3.06
N LEU A 81 10.69 -7.78 -1.99
CA LEU A 81 10.91 -8.43 -0.69
C LEU A 81 10.71 -9.94 -0.77
N LEU A 82 9.64 -10.39 -1.42
CA LEU A 82 9.35 -11.80 -1.64
C LEU A 82 10.41 -12.47 -2.53
N GLU A 83 10.84 -11.80 -3.60
CA GLU A 83 11.92 -12.27 -4.45
C GLU A 83 13.22 -12.45 -3.66
N ARG A 84 13.59 -11.46 -2.83
CA ARG A 84 14.76 -11.53 -1.96
C ARG A 84 14.66 -12.65 -0.93
N ALA A 85 13.45 -12.95 -0.45
CA ALA A 85 13.21 -13.99 0.55
C ALA A 85 13.24 -15.42 -0.04
N PHE A 86 12.71 -15.61 -1.25
CA PHE A 86 12.47 -16.95 -1.80
C PHE A 86 13.35 -17.32 -3.01
N PHE A 87 13.85 -16.36 -3.80
CA PHE A 87 14.40 -16.59 -5.15
C PHE A 87 15.83 -16.05 -5.37
N ARG A 88 16.71 -16.15 -4.36
CA ARG A 88 18.15 -15.79 -4.45
C ARG A 88 19.07 -16.93 -4.92
N GLY A 89 18.54 -18.12 -5.21
CA GLY A 89 19.31 -19.31 -5.56
C GLY A 89 19.96 -20.01 -4.36
N LYS A 90 20.38 -21.26 -4.55
CA LYS A 90 21.08 -22.07 -3.53
C LYS A 90 22.52 -21.55 -3.35
N PRO A 91 23.08 -21.58 -2.12
CA PRO A 91 22.53 -22.15 -0.89
C PRO A 91 21.63 -21.18 -0.08
N LYS A 92 21.44 -19.94 -0.52
CA LYS A 92 20.77 -18.89 0.27
C LYS A 92 19.24 -19.02 0.32
N THR A 93 18.62 -19.60 -0.70
CA THR A 93 17.16 -19.79 -0.79
C THR A 93 16.81 -21.07 -1.54
N LEU A 94 15.57 -21.54 -1.40
CA LEU A 94 15.10 -22.82 -1.95
C LEU A 94 14.85 -22.77 -3.47
N PHE A 95 14.45 -21.62 -4.02
CA PHE A 95 14.06 -21.49 -5.43
C PHE A 95 15.16 -20.85 -6.29
N PRO A 96 15.23 -21.19 -7.60
CA PRO A 96 16.16 -20.60 -8.55
C PRO A 96 15.83 -19.12 -8.81
N THR A 97 16.80 -18.36 -9.33
CA THR A 97 16.61 -16.93 -9.62
C THR A 97 15.52 -16.71 -10.68
N ILE A 98 14.69 -15.70 -10.43
CA ILE A 98 13.59 -15.26 -11.32
C ILE A 98 14.11 -14.64 -12.62
N TRP A 99 15.28 -14.03 -12.59
CA TRP A 99 15.92 -13.40 -13.75
C TRP A 99 16.76 -14.39 -14.56
N ALA A 100 16.71 -14.27 -15.89
CA ALA A 100 17.66 -14.89 -16.80
C ALA A 100 19.02 -14.19 -16.72
N LEU A 101 20.06 -14.85 -17.26
CA LEU A 101 21.41 -14.27 -17.31
C LEU A 101 21.44 -12.95 -18.11
N ASP A 102 20.53 -12.82 -19.09
CA ASP A 102 20.40 -11.67 -19.98
C ASP A 102 19.54 -10.53 -19.39
N GLY A 103 19.05 -10.66 -18.15
CA GLY A 103 18.16 -9.67 -17.52
C GLY A 103 16.68 -9.80 -17.90
N GLU A 104 16.34 -10.77 -18.76
CA GLU A 104 14.96 -11.11 -19.11
C GLU A 104 14.23 -11.80 -17.94
N LEU A 105 12.94 -11.48 -17.76
CA LEU A 105 12.10 -12.11 -16.74
C LEU A 105 11.71 -13.52 -17.21
N LYS A 106 12.06 -14.57 -16.46
CA LYS A 106 11.63 -15.94 -16.78
C LYS A 106 10.11 -16.05 -16.66
N VAL A 107 9.50 -16.97 -17.42
CA VAL A 107 8.06 -17.29 -17.35
C VAL A 107 7.63 -17.63 -15.90
N TRP A 108 8.47 -18.34 -15.15
CA TRP A 108 8.25 -18.62 -13.73
C TRP A 108 8.20 -17.36 -12.86
N GLY A 109 8.98 -16.33 -13.19
CA GLY A 109 8.95 -15.02 -12.55
C GLY A 109 7.66 -14.26 -12.80
N LEU A 110 7.17 -14.31 -14.04
CA LEU A 110 5.87 -13.73 -14.39
C LEU A 110 4.73 -14.45 -13.65
N ALA A 111 4.75 -15.78 -13.63
CA ALA A 111 3.78 -16.60 -12.90
C ALA A 111 3.76 -16.26 -11.40
N TRP A 112 4.92 -16.02 -10.78
CA TRP A 112 5.01 -15.57 -9.39
C TRP A 112 4.33 -14.23 -9.17
N ARG A 113 4.64 -13.22 -9.99
CA ARG A 113 4.03 -11.89 -9.91
C ARG A 113 2.51 -11.93 -10.07
N VAL A 114 2.03 -12.67 -11.07
CA VAL A 114 0.58 -12.90 -11.27
C VAL A 114 -0.02 -13.63 -10.06
N GLY A 115 0.68 -14.62 -9.50
CA GLY A 115 0.26 -15.33 -8.29
C GLY A 115 0.06 -14.40 -7.09
N VAL A 116 0.94 -13.42 -6.86
CA VAL A 116 0.78 -12.41 -5.80
C VAL A 116 -0.48 -11.56 -6.02
N VAL A 117 -0.73 -11.12 -7.26
CA VAL A 117 -1.96 -10.38 -7.59
C VAL A 117 -3.20 -11.23 -7.35
N VAL A 118 -3.23 -12.47 -7.84
CA VAL A 118 -4.37 -13.38 -7.64
C VAL A 118 -4.60 -13.65 -6.16
N PHE A 119 -3.54 -13.90 -5.39
CA PHE A 119 -3.63 -14.11 -3.94
C PHE A 119 -4.24 -12.90 -3.22
N THR A 120 -3.77 -11.69 -3.54
CA THR A 120 -4.34 -10.46 -2.94
C THR A 120 -5.80 -10.21 -3.34
N ILE A 121 -6.19 -10.54 -4.57
CA ILE A 121 -7.59 -10.48 -5.02
C ILE A 121 -8.44 -11.50 -4.26
N LEU A 122 -7.98 -12.74 -4.12
CA LEU A 122 -8.70 -13.77 -3.37
C LEU A 122 -8.91 -13.36 -1.90
N MET A 123 -7.87 -12.81 -1.26
CA MET A 123 -7.99 -12.25 0.09
C MET A 123 -9.07 -11.15 0.16
N ALA A 124 -9.10 -10.24 -0.81
CA ALA A 124 -10.12 -9.19 -0.88
C ALA A 124 -11.55 -9.75 -1.09
N CYS A 125 -11.70 -10.84 -1.85
CA CYS A 125 -12.99 -11.49 -2.07
C CYS A 125 -13.49 -12.24 -0.82
N PHE A 126 -12.62 -12.96 -0.11
CA PHE A 126 -13.02 -13.77 1.05
C PHE A 126 -13.19 -12.95 2.34
N ILE A 127 -12.45 -11.84 2.49
CA ILE A 127 -12.46 -11.03 3.71
C ILE A 127 -12.70 -9.55 3.33
N PRO A 128 -13.95 -9.16 3.01
CA PRO A 128 -14.28 -7.78 2.64
C PRO A 128 -14.38 -6.82 3.84
N HIS A 129 -13.84 -7.19 5.01
CA HIS A 129 -13.88 -6.36 6.22
C HIS A 129 -12.72 -5.37 6.24
N PHE A 130 -13.01 -4.12 5.87
CA PHE A 130 -12.05 -3.01 5.92
C PHE A 130 -11.47 -2.74 7.32
N SER A 131 -12.15 -3.15 8.40
CA SER A 131 -11.67 -2.88 9.76
C SER A 131 -10.54 -3.80 10.26
N ILE A 132 -10.19 -4.84 9.50
CA ILE A 132 -9.10 -5.78 9.86
C ILE A 132 -7.75 -5.28 9.31
N LEU A 133 -7.77 -4.31 8.37
CA LEU A 133 -6.60 -3.73 7.72
C LEU A 133 -6.07 -2.49 8.43
#